data_AF-A0A2E5KRY2-F1
#
_entry.id   AF-A0A2E5KRY2-F1
#
_cell.length_a   1.000
_cell.length_b   1.000
_cell.length_c   1.000
_cell.angle_alpha   90.00
_cell.angle_beta   90.00
_cell.angle_gamma   90.00
#
_symmetry.space_group_name_H-M   'P 1'
#
loop_
_entity.id
_entity.type
_entity.pdbx_description
1 polymer ?
#
loop_
_entity_poly.entity_id
_entity_poly.type
_entity_poly.pdbx_seq_one_letter_code
_entity_poly.pdbx_strand_id
1 'polypeptide(L)' 'MPLEMRENCERCESGLDWSAEAFICSYECTFCRVCSDGMNHICPNCGGEFLRRPRCAQREVA' A
#
# COMPACT_ATOMS: atom_id res chain seq x y z
N MET A 1 -12.73 11.24 8.68
CA MET A 1 -12.79 9.77 8.63
C MET A 1 -11.37 9.27 8.50
N PRO A 2 -10.91 8.31 9.32
CA PRO A 2 -9.54 7.79 9.25
C PRO A 2 -9.35 6.91 8.01
N LEU A 3 -8.16 6.93 7.41
CA LEU A 3 -7.77 5.98 6.36
C LEU A 3 -7.86 4.55 6.91
N GLU A 4 -8.66 3.69 6.28
CA GLU A 4 -8.67 2.27 6.58
C GLU A 4 -7.50 1.60 5.86
N MET A 5 -6.40 1.42 6.59
CA MET A 5 -5.23 0.77 6.03
C MET A 5 -5.52 -0.70 5.72
N ARG A 6 -5.61 -1.03 4.42
CA ARG A 6 -5.80 -2.41 3.97
C ARG A 6 -4.59 -3.28 4.27
N GLU A 7 -4.86 -4.48 4.75
CA GLU A 7 -3.87 -5.49 5.10
C GLU A 7 -3.64 -6.54 4.00
N ASN A 8 -4.21 -6.34 2.80
CA ASN A 8 -4.05 -7.24 1.67
C ASN A 8 -3.75 -6.46 0.38
N CYS A 9 -2.98 -7.09 -0.51
CA CYS A 9 -2.72 -6.58 -1.86
C CYS A 9 -3.97 -6.75 -2.74
N GLU A 10 -4.44 -5.71 -3.42
CA GLU A 10 -5.62 -5.84 -4.29
C GLU A 10 -5.39 -6.66 -5.57
N ARG A 11 -4.12 -6.97 -5.91
CA ARG A 11 -3.79 -7.78 -7.09
C ARG A 11 -3.57 -9.26 -6.79
N CYS A 12 -2.86 -9.55 -5.70
CA CYS A 12 -2.45 -10.92 -5.36
C CYS A 12 -2.97 -11.40 -4.01
N GLU A 13 -3.76 -10.57 -3.31
CA GLU A 13 -4.37 -10.85 -2.00
C GLU A 13 -3.37 -11.21 -0.89
N SER A 14 -2.08 -11.06 -1.18
CA SER A 14 -0.99 -11.30 -0.24
C SER A 14 -1.13 -10.39 0.97
N GLY A 15 -0.96 -10.97 2.17
CA GLY A 15 -0.95 -10.24 3.43
C GLY A 15 0.14 -9.17 3.43
N LEU A 16 -0.29 -7.94 3.71
CA LEU A 16 0.53 -6.74 3.86
C LEU A 16 0.42 -6.28 5.30
N ASP A 17 1.24 -6.89 6.16
CA ASP A 17 1.43 -6.46 7.54
C ASP A 17 1.79 -4.97 7.62
N TRP A 18 1.55 -4.38 8.79
CA TRP A 18 1.84 -2.96 9.06
C TRP A 18 3.32 -2.58 8.92
N SER A 19 4.21 -3.56 9.03
CA SER A 19 5.65 -3.44 8.82
C SER A 19 6.08 -3.76 7.38
N ALA A 20 5.21 -4.37 6.58
CA ALA A 20 5.53 -4.82 5.24
C ALA A 20 5.73 -3.66 4.28
N GLU A 21 6.50 -3.91 3.23
CA GLU A 21 6.78 -2.95 2.19
C GLU A 21 5.62 -2.89 1.19
N ALA A 22 4.64 -2.04 1.51
CA ALA A 22 3.43 -1.82 0.74
C ALA A 22 3.42 -0.44 0.07
N PHE A 23 2.64 -0.32 -0.99
CA PHE A 23 2.41 0.91 -1.73
C PHE A 23 0.91 1.22 -1.74
N ILE A 24 0.59 2.51 -1.67
CA ILE A 24 -0.77 3.04 -1.65
C ILE A 24 -0.90 4.20 -2.65
N CYS A 25 -2.05 4.33 -3.30
CA CYS A 25 -2.36 5.47 -4.17
C CYS A 25 -3.33 6.45 -3.47
N SER A 26 -3.62 7.59 -4.10
CA SER A 26 -4.56 8.60 -3.57
C SER A 26 -6.01 8.12 -3.39
N TYR A 27 -6.36 6.99 -4.02
CA TYR A 27 -7.65 6.32 -3.90
C TYR A 27 -7.61 5.12 -2.94
N GLU A 28 -6.56 5.02 -2.12
CA GLU A 28 -6.43 4.01 -1.06
C GLU A 28 -6.25 2.56 -1.57
N CYS A 29 -6.02 2.36 -2.88
CA CYS A 29 -5.66 1.05 -3.41
C CYS A 29 -4.27 0.64 -2.90
N THR A 30 -4.18 -0.54 -2.29
CA THR A 30 -2.96 -1.04 -1.64
C THR A 30 -2.37 -2.21 -2.41
N PHE A 31 -1.07 -2.15 -2.70
CA PHE A 31 -0.34 -3.18 -3.43
C PHE A 31 0.99 -3.51 -2.78
N CYS A 32 1.43 -4.75 -2.90
CA CYS A 32 2.76 -5.15 -2.45
C CYS A 32 3.85 -4.61 -3.37
N ARG A 33 5.09 -4.53 -2.87
CA ARG A 33 6.26 -4.10 -3.65
C ARG A 33 6.37 -4.80 -5.00
N VAL A 34 6.18 -6.13 -5.04
CA VAL A 34 6.29 -6.93 -6.26
C VAL A 34 5.25 -6.52 -7.31
N CYS A 35 4.00 -6.34 -6.90
CA CYS A 35 2.94 -5.90 -7.81
C CYS A 35 3.17 -4.46 -8.28
N SER A 36 3.57 -3.56 -7.39
CA SER A 36 3.86 -2.16 -7.75
C SER A 36 5.03 -2.05 -8.74
N ASP A 37 6.10 -2.82 -8.53
CA ASP A 37 7.28 -2.89 -9.39
C ASP A 37 6.92 -3.38 -10.81
N GLY A 38 6.15 -4.48 -10.90
CA GLY A 38 5.64 -4.99 -12.18
C GLY A 38 4.63 -4.07 -12.88
N MET A 39 4.08 -3.07 -12.17
CA MET A 39 3.19 -2.04 -12.72
C MET A 39 3.90 -0.69 -12.88
N ASN A 40 5.23 -0.66 -12.79
CA ASN A 40 6.06 0.52 -12.96
C ASN A 40 5.66 1.67 -12.02
N HIS A 41 5.21 1.33 -10.80
CA HIS A 41 4.66 2.23 -9.80
C HIS A 41 3.44 3.04 -10.26
N ILE A 42 2.65 2.52 -11.20
CA ILE A 42 1.39 3.12 -11.66
C ILE A 42 0.19 2.25 -11.25
N CYS A 43 -0.81 2.87 -10.63
CA CYS A 43 -2.05 2.20 -10.27
C CYS A 43 -2.86 1.85 -11.53
N PRO A 44 -3.18 0.57 -11.79
CA PRO A 44 -3.99 0.19 -12.96
C PRO A 44 -5.47 0.60 -12.81
N ASN A 45 -5.97 0.71 -11.58
CA ASN A 45 -7.36 1.11 -11.30
C ASN A 45 -7.55 2.63 -11.37
N CYS A 46 -6.50 3.38 -11.06
CA CYS A 46 -6.56 4.82 -10.80
C CYS A 46 -5.79 5.65 -11.84
N GLY A 47 -4.78 5.06 -12.51
CA GLY A 47 -3.82 5.76 -13.36
C GLY A 47 -2.80 6.64 -12.61
N GLY A 48 -2.91 6.76 -11.29
CA GLY A 48 -2.02 7.57 -10.45
C GLY A 48 -0.74 6.83 -10.03
N GLU A 49 0.19 7.57 -9.44
CA GLU A 49 1.43 7.01 -8.90
C GLU A 49 1.22 6.26 -7.57
N PHE A 50 2.03 5.22 -7.37
CA PHE A 50 2.12 4.51 -6.11
C PHE A 50 3.14 5.16 -5.18
N LEU A 51 2.68 5.59 -4.01
CA LEU A 51 3.54 6.08 -2.93
C LEU A 51 3.74 4.96 -1.91
N ARG A 52 4.87 4.98 -1.18
CA ARG A 52 5.08 3.99 -0.11
C ARG A 52 4.06 4.22 1.00
N ARG A 53 3.35 3.15 1.38
CA ARG A 53 2.48 3.17 2.55
C ARG A 53 3.35 3.48 3.78
N PRO A 54 3.00 4.49 4.60
CA PRO A 54 3.72 4.75 5.83
C PRO A 54 3.62 3.52 6.74
N ARG A 55 4.79 3.03 7.19
CA ARG A 55 4.85 1.88 8.10
C ARG A 55 4.53 2.36 9.50
N CYS A 56 3.52 1.75 10.12
CA CYS A 56 3.33 1.94 11.54
C CYS A 56 4.36 1.06 12.27
N ALA A 57 5.50 1.66 12.65
CA ALA A 57 6.18 1.19 13.85
C ALA A 57 5.17 1.36 14.99
N GLN A 58 4.80 0.27 15.65
CA GLN A 58 3.85 0.27 16.76
C GLN A 58 4.21 1.41 17.74
N ARG A 59 3.45 2.51 17.70
CA ARG A 59 3.52 3.70 18.56
C ARG A 59 4.81 3.82 19.40
N GLU A 60 5.79 4.59 18.93
CA GLU A 60 6.46 5.50 19.87
C GLU A 60 5.68 6.81 19.84
N VAL A 61 4.64 6.86 20.69
CA VAL A 61 4.10 8.13 21.15
C VAL A 61 5.14 8.68 22.11
N ALA A 62 5.86 9.72 21.68
CA ALA A 62 6.59 10.61 22.57
C ALA A 62 5.61 11.42 23.42
#